data_AF-A0A920UR82-F1
#
_entry.id   AF-A0A920UR82-F1
#
_cell.length_a   1.000
_cell.length_b   1.000
_cell.length_c   1.000
_cell.angle_alpha   90.00
_cell.angle_beta   90.00
_cell.angle_gamma   90.00
#
_symmetry.space_group_name_H-M   'P 1'
#
loop_
_entity.id
_entity.type
_entity.pdbx_description
1 polymer ?
#
loop_
_entity_poly.entity_id
_entity_poly.type
_entity_poly.pdbx_seq_one_letter_code
_entity_poly.pdbx_strand_id
1 'polypeptide(L)' 'MSSNTLAHLLNPSNPSDDAIIIPDGPTISYSQYADEIERVAGILAGAGVMPGRPVSIILPNSLEFMILFLAVRKLVR' A
#
# COMPACT_ATOMS: atom_id res chain seq x y z
N MET A 1 4.54 -18.26 -7.25
CA MET A 1 4.57 -16.81 -6.98
C MET A 1 5.14 -16.62 -5.58
N SER A 2 6.14 -15.75 -5.43
CA SER A 2 7.08 -15.78 -4.30
C SER A 2 6.44 -15.46 -2.95
N SER A 3 6.41 -16.44 -2.05
CA SER A 3 5.89 -16.38 -0.67
C SER A 3 6.66 -15.43 0.27
N ASN A 4 7.65 -14.69 -0.25
CA ASN A 4 8.60 -13.88 0.53
C ASN A 4 8.44 -12.37 0.29
N THR A 5 7.24 -11.90 -0.07
CA THR A 5 6.98 -10.47 -0.22
C THR A 5 6.15 -9.95 0.95
N LEU A 6 6.36 -8.70 1.32
CA LEU A 6 5.56 -8.03 2.37
C LEU A 6 4.07 -8.03 2.03
N ALA A 7 3.72 -7.93 0.73
CA ALA A 7 2.33 -8.01 0.28
C ALA A 7 1.67 -9.35 0.64
N HIS A 8 2.42 -10.46 0.62
CA HIS A 8 1.91 -11.76 1.04
C HIS A 8 1.66 -11.83 2.55
N LEU A 9 2.52 -11.20 3.37
CA LEU A 9 2.33 -11.14 4.83
C LEU A 9 1.11 -10.31 5.24
N LEU A 10 0.68 -9.38 4.40
CA LEU A 10 -0.46 -8.50 4.67
C LEU A 10 -1.82 -9.11 4.29
N ASN A 11 -1.89 -10.40 3.94
CA ASN A 11 -3.17 -11.05 3.68
C ASN A 11 -3.93 -11.32 4.99
N PRO A 12 -5.04 -10.61 5.26
CA PRO A 12 -5.80 -10.80 6.48
C PRO A 12 -6.64 -12.08 6.43
N SER A 13 -7.03 -12.59 7.61
CA SER A 13 -8.03 -13.65 7.69
C SER A 13 -9.45 -13.12 7.39
N ASN A 14 -9.74 -11.88 7.75
CA ASN A 14 -10.97 -11.16 7.42
C ASN A 14 -10.64 -9.75 6.90
N PRO A 15 -11.13 -9.34 5.70
CA PRO A 15 -10.84 -8.01 5.15
C PRO A 15 -11.34 -6.83 5.99
N SER A 16 -12.32 -7.06 6.88
CA SER A 16 -12.87 -6.01 7.74
C SER A 16 -12.07 -5.82 9.03
N ASP A 17 -11.06 -6.64 9.30
CA ASP A 17 -10.19 -6.48 10.47
C ASP A 17 -9.37 -5.19 10.36
N ASP A 18 -9.01 -4.62 11.51
CA ASP A 18 -8.17 -3.43 11.59
C ASP A 18 -6.76 -3.72 11.03
N ALA A 19 -6.31 -2.90 10.08
CA ALA A 19 -4.99 -3.00 9.47
C ALA A 19 -3.99 -2.01 10.07
N ILE A 20 -4.41 -0.75 10.20
CA ILE A 20 -3.59 0.33 10.74
C ILE A 20 -4.44 1.11 11.75
N ILE A 21 -3.89 1.28 12.95
CA ILE A 21 -4.47 2.05 14.04
C ILE A 21 -3.53 3.23 14.30
N ILE A 22 -4.05 4.45 14.16
CA ILE A 22 -3.31 5.68 14.42
C ILE A 22 -3.81 6.26 15.75
N PRO A 23 -2.93 6.50 16.74
CA PRO A 23 -3.34 7.17 17.97
C PRO A 23 -4.00 8.52 17.67
N ASP A 24 -5.17 8.76 18.25
CA ASP A 24 -5.99 9.98 18.03
C ASP A 24 -6.38 10.23 16.56
N GLY A 25 -6.23 9.22 15.70
CA GLY A 25 -6.52 9.27 14.27
C GLY A 25 -7.49 8.17 13.84
N PRO A 26 -7.69 8.01 12.52
CA PRO A 26 -8.54 6.96 11.99
C PRO A 26 -7.89 5.59 12.15
N THR A 27 -8.73 4.59 12.46
CA THR A 27 -8.42 3.18 12.20
C THR A 27 -8.94 2.84 10.82
N ILE A 28 -8.14 2.11 10.03
CA ILE A 28 -8.56 1.62 8.72
C ILE A 28 -8.53 0.09 8.69
N SER A 29 -9.50 -0.50 8.00
CA SER A 29 -9.53 -1.95 7.77
C SER A 29 -8.55 -2.37 6.69
N TYR A 30 -8.25 -3.67 6.61
CA TYR A 30 -7.45 -4.23 5.51
C TYR A 30 -8.09 -3.99 4.13
N SER A 31 -9.42 -4.06 4.02
CA SER A 31 -10.12 -3.78 2.76
C SER A 31 -9.96 -2.33 2.33
N GLN A 32 -10.22 -1.37 3.24
CA GLN A 32 -10.03 0.05 2.97
C GLN A 32 -8.58 0.36 2.60
N TYR A 33 -7.63 -0.28 3.28
CA TYR A 33 -6.22 -0.12 3.01
C TYR A 33 -5.84 -0.66 1.63
N ALA A 34 -6.32 -1.84 1.26
CA ALA A 34 -6.09 -2.44 -0.05
C ALA A 34 -6.69 -1.61 -1.20
N ASP A 35 -7.90 -1.10 -1.01
CA ASP A 35 -8.58 -0.23 -1.98
C ASP A 35 -7.77 1.04 -2.24
N GLU A 36 -7.26 1.65 -1.18
CA GLU A 36 -6.47 2.87 -1.26
C GLU A 36 -5.10 2.63 -1.92
N ILE A 37 -4.45 1.50 -1.63
CA ILE A 37 -3.22 1.06 -2.31
C ILE A 37 -3.48 0.87 -3.82
N GLU A 38 -4.58 0.21 -4.20
CA GLU A 38 -4.93 0.01 -5.61
C GLU A 38 -5.20 1.34 -6.32
N ARG A 39 -5.95 2.23 -5.66
CA ARG A 39 -6.25 3.57 -6.17
C ARG A 39 -4.97 4.35 -6.46
N VAL A 40 -4.03 4.39 -5.50
CA VAL A 40 -2.76 5.11 -5.66
C VAL A 40 -1.87 4.43 -6.71
N ALA A 41 -1.83 3.10 -6.76
CA ALA A 41 -1.09 2.40 -7.80
C ALA A 41 -1.61 2.74 -9.22
N GLY A 42 -2.93 2.80 -9.40
CA GLY A 42 -3.55 3.23 -10.66
C GLY A 42 -3.15 4.65 -11.06
N ILE A 43 -3.11 5.59 -10.12
CA ILE A 43 -2.65 6.96 -10.36
C ILE A 43 -1.18 6.99 -10.80
N LEU A 44 -0.30 6.26 -10.10
CA LEU A 44 1.12 6.20 -10.44
C LEU A 44 1.36 5.57 -11.82
N ALA A 45 0.62 4.51 -12.15
CA ALA A 45 0.66 3.90 -13.48
C ALA A 45 0.21 4.88 -14.57
N GLY A 46 -0.89 5.62 -14.33
CA GLY A 46 -1.37 6.67 -15.22
C GLY A 46 -0.38 7.83 -15.38
N ALA A 47 0.45 8.09 -14.37
CA ALA A 47 1.54 9.05 -14.42
C ALA A 47 2.84 8.51 -15.08
N GLY A 48 2.85 7.26 -15.54
CA GLY A 48 3.98 6.66 -16.26
C GLY A 48 5.03 5.97 -15.37
N VAL A 49 4.73 5.72 -14.09
CA VAL A 49 5.60 4.91 -13.23
C VAL A 49 5.52 3.44 -13.67
N MET A 50 6.67 2.80 -13.86
CA MET A 50 6.79 1.46 -14.42
C MET A 50 7.67 0.54 -13.56
N PRO A 51 7.49 -0.79 -13.65
CA PRO A 51 8.41 -1.76 -13.08
C PRO A 51 9.88 -1.47 -13.41
N GLY A 52 10.76 -1.65 -12.43
CA GLY A 52 12.20 -1.43 -12.60
C GLY A 52 12.65 0.03 -12.58
N ARG A 53 11.73 1.00 -12.47
CA ARG A 53 12.08 2.41 -12.22
C ARG A 53 12.11 2.69 -10.70
N PRO A 54 13.21 3.25 -10.17
CA PRO A 54 13.24 3.70 -8.78
C PRO A 54 12.23 4.84 -8.54
N VAL A 55 11.57 4.82 -7.38
CA VAL A 55 10.68 5.89 -6.90
C VAL A 55 11.22 6.43 -5.58
N SER A 56 11.44 7.73 -5.50
CA SER A 56 11.81 8.40 -4.25
C SER A 56 10.55 8.82 -3.50
N ILE A 57 10.47 8.52 -2.20
CA ILE A 57 9.35 8.87 -1.33
C ILE A 57 9.89 9.74 -0.20
N ILE A 58 9.37 10.96 -0.07
CA ILE A 58 9.74 11.90 1.00
C ILE A 58 8.46 12.30 1.73
N LEU A 59 8.13 11.52 2.75
CA LEU A 59 6.97 11.75 3.62
C LEU A 59 7.35 11.42 5.07
N PRO A 60 6.73 12.07 6.06
CA PRO A 60 6.84 11.64 7.46
C PRO A 60 6.24 10.24 7.65
N ASN A 61 6.54 9.59 8.78
CA ASN A 61 5.92 8.31 9.15
C ASN A 61 4.40 8.50 9.34
N SER A 62 3.64 8.13 8.32
CA SER A 62 2.23 8.46 8.15
C SER A 62 1.53 7.31 7.41
N LEU A 63 0.20 7.32 7.45
CA LEU A 63 -0.59 6.34 6.70
C LEU A 63 -0.34 6.47 5.19
N GLU A 64 -0.25 7.70 4.70
CA GLU A 64 0.01 8.04 3.30
C GLU A 64 1.38 7.51 2.84
N PHE A 65 2.41 7.59 3.70
CA PHE A 65 3.70 6.97 3.41
C PHE A 65 3.56 5.46 3.17
N MET A 66 2.83 4.77 4.05
CA MET A 66 2.69 3.31 3.97
C MET A 66 1.87 2.89 2.73
N ILE A 67 0.78 3.60 2.44
CA ILE A 67 -0.02 3.43 1.22
C ILE A 67 0.88 3.59 -0.01
N LEU A 68 1.61 4.71 -0.11
CA LEU A 68 2.43 5.03 -1.27
C LEU A 68 3.56 3.99 -1.47
N PHE A 69 4.19 3.57 -0.38
CA PHE A 69 5.23 2.53 -0.42
C PHE A 69 4.69 1.21 -1.00
N LEU A 70 3.53 0.75 -0.54
CA LEU A 70 2.92 -0.48 -1.04
C LEU A 70 2.34 -0.34 -2.46
N ALA A 71 1.79 0.82 -2.80
CA ALA A 71 1.31 1.12 -4.15
C ALA A 71 2.45 1.03 -5.19
N VAL A 72 3.62 1.62 -4.89
CA VAL A 72 4.82 1.50 -5.73
C VAL A 72 5.26 0.04 -5.88
N ARG A 73 5.27 -0.73 -4.78
CA ARG A 73 5.61 -2.16 -4.84
C ARG A 73 4.64 -2.96 -5.70
N LYS A 74 3.36 -2.59 -5.72
CA LYS A 74 2.32 -3.28 -6.50
C LYS A 74 2.44 -3.08 -8.01
N LEU A 75 3.04 -1.97 -8.45
CA LEU A 75 3.31 -1.73 -9.87
C LEU A 75 4.24 -2.78 -10.47
N VAL A 76 5.13 -3.36 -9.66
CA VAL A 76 6.08 -4.40 -10.06
C VAL A 76 5.40 -5.77 -9.96
N ARG A 77 4.72 -6.19 -11.03
CA ARG A 77 4.34 -7.60 -11.23
C ARG A 77 5.35 -8.30 -12.13
#